data_AF-A0A2V8G804-F1
#
_entry.id   AF-A0A2V8G804-F1
#
_cell.length_a   1.000
_cell.length_b   1.000
_cell.length_c   1.000
_cell.angle_alpha   90.00
_cell.angle_beta   90.00
_cell.angle_gamma   90.00
#
_symmetry.space_group_name_H-M   'P 1'
#
loop_
_entity.id
_entity.type
_entity.pdbx_description
1 polymer ?
#
loop_
_entity_poly.entity_id
_entity_poly.type
_entity_poly.pdbx_seq_one_letter_code
_entity_poly.pdbx_strand_id
1 'polypeptide(L)'
;MPVTRTTTIRAIATAAGLADSTVATAAYTLQAATPTFDPPGGSYLLPQSVSISDASPGVTIYYTTDGTTPTTSSTQYTGPILVLVGTTTVKAIAVAPGWSQSAVASATYSIPF
;
A
#
# COMPACT_ATOMS: atom_id res chain seq x y z
N MET A 1 -2.86 -13.72 19.18
CA MET A 1 -1.65 -13.14 18.55
C MET A 1 -1.69 -13.48 17.07
N PRO A 2 -1.73 -12.52 16.14
CA PRO A 2 -1.82 -12.83 14.72
C PRO A 2 -0.49 -13.40 14.24
N VAL A 3 -0.57 -14.41 13.38
CA VAL A 3 0.55 -15.19 12.85
C VAL A 3 1.39 -14.35 11.89
N THR A 4 2.62 -14.01 12.28
CA THR A 4 3.62 -13.38 11.42
C THR A 4 4.72 -14.40 11.12
N ARG A 5 4.47 -15.30 10.16
CA ARG A 5 5.52 -16.07 9.46
C ARG A 5 4.91 -16.92 8.34
N THR A 6 5.59 -16.93 7.21
CA THR A 6 5.29 -17.80 6.07
C THR A 6 5.48 -19.26 6.49
N THR A 7 4.39 -20.02 6.52
CA THR A 7 4.43 -21.46 6.81
C THR A 7 4.57 -22.21 5.50
N THR A 8 5.72 -22.85 5.27
CA THR A 8 5.86 -23.81 4.16
C THR A 8 5.14 -25.10 4.54
N ILE A 9 3.93 -25.32 4.03
CA ILE A 9 3.25 -26.61 4.22
C ILE A 9 3.91 -27.62 3.29
N ARG A 10 4.85 -28.42 3.82
CA ARG A 10 5.32 -29.64 3.15
C ARG A 10 4.44 -30.80 3.61
N ALA A 11 3.39 -31.10 2.84
CA ALA A 11 2.69 -32.37 2.96
C ALA A 11 3.38 -33.39 2.05
N ILE A 12 3.94 -34.45 2.63
CA ILE A 12 4.39 -35.61 1.85
C ILE A 12 3.39 -36.73 2.12
N ALA A 13 2.58 -37.07 1.12
CA ALA A 13 1.80 -38.30 1.12
C ALA A 13 2.64 -39.37 0.43
N THR A 14 3.35 -40.20 1.19
CA THR A 14 4.07 -41.36 0.61
C THR A 14 3.13 -42.56 0.54
N ALA A 15 2.65 -42.89 -0.66
CA ALA A 15 2.13 -44.21 -0.99
C ALA A 15 3.21 -44.95 -1.81
N ALA A 16 3.63 -46.13 -1.36
CA ALA A 16 4.72 -46.88 -2.00
C ALA A 16 4.33 -47.31 -3.43
N GLY A 17 5.07 -46.84 -4.45
CA GLY A 17 5.00 -47.37 -5.82
C GLY A 17 4.72 -46.38 -6.96
N LEU A 18 4.62 -45.07 -6.71
CA LEU A 18 4.49 -44.05 -7.76
C LEU A 18 5.69 -43.11 -7.73
N ALA A 19 6.21 -42.75 -8.91
CA ALA A 19 7.31 -41.81 -9.04
C ALA A 19 7.00 -40.49 -8.29
N ASP A 20 8.01 -39.94 -7.61
CA ASP A 20 7.90 -38.68 -6.89
C ASP A 20 7.37 -37.59 -7.83
N SER A 21 6.28 -36.93 -7.43
CA SER A 21 5.72 -35.82 -8.21
C SER A 21 6.67 -34.63 -8.22
N THR A 22 6.70 -33.91 -9.34
CA THR A 22 7.49 -32.67 -9.47
C THR A 22 7.10 -31.68 -8.37
N VAL A 23 8.10 -31.14 -7.66
CA VAL A 23 7.85 -30.11 -6.64
C VAL A 23 7.39 -28.84 -7.35
N ALA A 24 6.08 -28.63 -7.43
CA ALA A 24 5.51 -27.36 -7.87
C ALA A 24 5.80 -26.32 -6.79
N THR A 25 6.82 -25.49 -7.04
CA THR A 25 7.16 -24.38 -6.15
C THR A 25 6.26 -23.20 -6.52
N ALA A 26 5.16 -23.00 -5.78
CA ALA A 26 4.35 -21.80 -5.91
C ALA A 26 4.98 -20.68 -5.06
N ALA A 27 5.46 -19.62 -5.70
CA ALA A 27 5.89 -18.41 -5.01
C ALA A 27 4.66 -17.59 -4.60
N TYR A 28 4.42 -17.45 -3.30
CA TYR A 28 3.44 -16.50 -2.77
C TYR A 28 4.14 -15.18 -2.48
N THR A 29 3.98 -14.19 -3.36
CA THR A 29 4.43 -12.81 -3.09
C THR A 29 3.33 -12.06 -2.36
N LEU A 30 3.64 -11.49 -1.20
CA LEU A 30 2.72 -10.62 -0.47
C LEU A 30 2.71 -9.24 -1.14
N GLN A 31 1.55 -8.62 -1.29
CA GLN A 31 1.40 -7.26 -1.81
C GLN A 31 0.92 -6.34 -0.69
N ALA A 32 1.50 -5.15 -0.57
CA ALA A 32 1.01 -4.14 0.35
C ALA A 32 -0.41 -3.69 -0.05
N ALA A 33 -1.27 -3.48 0.93
CA ALA A 33 -2.57 -2.85 0.75
C ALA A 33 -2.42 -1.46 0.11
N THR A 34 -3.50 -1.00 -0.50
CA THR A 34 -3.54 0.34 -1.09
C THR A 34 -3.75 1.37 0.04
N PRO A 35 -2.95 2.45 0.09
CA PRO A 35 -3.14 3.50 1.08
C PRO A 35 -4.53 4.14 0.99
N THR A 36 -5.07 4.55 2.12
CA THR A 36 -6.34 5.28 2.24
C THR A 36 -6.10 6.71 2.72
N PHE A 37 -6.98 7.62 2.30
CA PHE A 37 -6.92 9.03 2.66
C PHE A 37 -8.09 9.40 3.55
N ASP A 38 -7.81 10.18 4.60
CA ASP A 38 -8.83 10.77 5.48
C ASP A 38 -8.55 12.27 5.71
N PRO A 39 -9.45 13.18 5.32
CA PRO A 39 -10.74 12.90 4.70
C PRO A 39 -10.59 12.37 3.26
N PRO A 40 -11.61 11.69 2.70
CA PRO A 40 -11.58 11.22 1.32
C PRO A 40 -11.44 12.39 0.32
N GLY A 41 -11.04 12.09 -0.92
CA GLY A 41 -10.99 13.13 -1.97
C GLY A 41 -12.37 13.76 -2.21
N GLY A 42 -12.39 15.08 -2.41
CA GLY A 42 -13.63 15.83 -2.60
C GLY A 42 -13.43 17.35 -2.61
N SER A 43 -14.55 18.06 -2.66
CA SER A 43 -14.58 19.52 -2.55
C SER A 43 -14.82 19.93 -1.10
N TYR A 44 -14.00 20.84 -0.59
CA TYR A 44 -14.06 21.32 0.79
C TYR A 44 -14.08 22.84 0.79
N LEU A 45 -14.82 23.43 1.74
CA LEU A 45 -14.90 24.89 1.90
C LEU A 45 -13.82 25.46 2.82
N LEU A 46 -13.12 24.59 3.55
CA LEU A 46 -12.12 24.95 4.55
C LEU A 46 -10.83 24.13 4.31
N PRO A 47 -9.67 24.62 4.78
CA PRO A 47 -8.42 23.86 4.76
C PRO A 47 -8.59 22.44 5.32
N GLN A 48 -7.98 21.47 4.65
CA GLN A 48 -8.04 20.07 5.05
C GLN A 48 -6.67 19.57 5.52
N SER A 49 -6.69 18.78 6.59
CA SER A 49 -5.53 18.04 7.09
C SER A 49 -5.67 16.58 6.66
N VAL A 50 -5.03 16.21 5.57
CA VAL A 50 -5.14 14.88 4.97
C VAL A 50 -4.17 13.90 5.64
N SER A 51 -4.73 12.87 6.24
CA SER A 51 -4.00 11.75 6.82
C SER A 51 -3.97 10.58 5.84
N ILE A 52 -2.84 9.88 5.78
CA ILE A 52 -2.68 8.67 4.96
C ILE A 52 -2.45 7.49 5.88
N SER A 53 -3.19 6.40 5.66
CA SER A 53 -3.04 5.17 6.43
C SER A 53 -2.98 3.95 5.52
N ASP A 54 -2.38 2.86 6.03
CA ASP A 54 -2.33 1.59 5.33
C ASP A 54 -2.61 0.44 6.32
N ALA A 55 -3.34 -0.58 5.85
CA ALA A 55 -3.69 -1.73 6.69
C ALA A 55 -2.55 -2.75 6.83
N SER A 56 -1.50 -2.65 6.00
CA SER A 56 -0.37 -3.57 6.01
C SER A 56 0.62 -3.20 7.10
N PRO A 57 1.03 -4.14 7.95
CA PRO A 57 2.00 -3.84 9.00
C PRO A 57 3.39 -3.57 8.41
N GLY A 58 4.08 -2.55 8.94
CA GLY A 58 5.49 -2.30 8.63
C GLY A 58 5.76 -1.71 7.24
N VAL A 59 4.76 -1.14 6.58
CA VAL A 59 4.96 -0.42 5.31
C VAL A 59 5.47 1.00 5.54
N THR A 60 6.24 1.48 4.59
CA THR A 60 6.56 2.89 4.40
C THR A 60 5.69 3.44 3.29
N ILE A 61 5.02 4.57 3.54
CA ILE A 61 4.16 5.24 2.58
C ILE A 61 4.94 6.37 1.91
N TYR A 62 4.87 6.45 0.59
CA TYR A 62 5.45 7.53 -0.21
C TYR A 62 4.34 8.23 -0.99
N TYR A 63 4.41 9.55 -1.08
CA TYR A 63 3.33 10.35 -1.68
C TYR A 63 3.84 11.53 -2.52
N THR A 64 2.92 12.04 -3.34
CA THR A 64 3.06 13.25 -4.16
C THR A 64 1.78 14.07 -4.03
N THR A 65 1.86 15.39 -4.18
CA THR A 65 0.71 16.32 -4.07
C THR A 65 0.38 17.04 -5.37
N ASP A 66 1.20 16.83 -6.40
CA ASP A 66 1.08 17.40 -7.75
C ASP A 66 0.37 16.45 -8.73
N GLY A 67 -0.09 15.30 -8.26
CA GLY A 67 -0.72 14.27 -9.09
C GLY A 67 0.25 13.40 -9.90
N THR A 68 1.58 13.55 -9.74
CA THR A 68 2.55 12.63 -10.36
C THR A 68 2.54 11.26 -9.68
N THR A 69 2.96 10.21 -10.37
CA THR A 69 2.99 8.85 -9.79
C THR A 69 4.09 8.77 -8.72
N PRO A 70 3.77 8.43 -7.47
CA PRO A 70 4.77 8.32 -6.42
C PRO A 70 5.66 7.08 -6.63
N THR A 71 6.91 7.19 -6.22
CA THR A 71 7.91 6.12 -6.21
C THR A 71 8.59 6.10 -4.83
N THR A 72 9.50 5.15 -4.59
CA THR A 72 10.31 5.14 -3.36
C THR A 72 11.27 6.32 -3.25
N SER A 73 11.44 7.12 -4.30
CA SER A 73 12.19 8.38 -4.28
C SER A 73 11.32 9.60 -3.99
N SER A 74 9.99 9.43 -3.90
CA SER A 74 9.04 10.49 -3.54
C SER A 74 9.11 10.80 -2.05
N THR A 75 8.36 11.80 -1.60
CA THR A 75 8.34 12.21 -0.19
C THR A 75 7.78 11.08 0.67
N GLN A 76 8.50 10.68 1.71
CA GLN A 76 7.98 9.75 2.71
C GLN A 76 6.92 10.43 3.56
N TYR A 77 5.79 9.75 3.77
CA TYR A 77 4.73 10.21 4.65
C TYR A 77 5.15 10.05 6.12
N THR A 78 5.28 11.18 6.83
CA THR A 78 5.64 11.22 8.26
C THR A 78 4.61 11.93 9.13
N GLY A 79 3.59 12.54 8.53
CA GLY A 79 2.55 13.29 9.22
C GLY A 79 1.52 13.88 8.26
N PRO A 80 0.43 14.48 8.78
CA PRO A 80 -0.67 14.98 7.95
C PRO A 80 -0.23 16.00 6.90
N ILE A 81 -0.86 15.95 5.73
CA ILE A 81 -0.64 16.86 4.60
C ILE A 81 -1.67 17.97 4.69
N LEU A 82 -1.21 19.22 4.80
CA LEU A 82 -2.09 20.38 4.87
C LEU A 82 -2.44 20.88 3.46
N VAL A 83 -3.72 20.85 3.10
CA VAL A 83 -4.26 21.42 1.86
C VAL A 83 -5.02 22.70 2.22
N LEU A 84 -4.50 23.85 1.79
CA LEU A 84 -5.01 25.16 2.20
C LEU A 84 -6.07 25.73 1.25
N VAL A 85 -5.73 25.86 -0.03
CA VAL A 85 -6.57 26.43 -1.09
C VAL A 85 -6.20 25.80 -2.45
N GLY A 86 -7.11 25.87 -3.42
CA GLY A 86 -6.93 25.36 -4.77
C GLY A 86 -7.18 23.86 -4.92
N THR A 87 -6.79 23.32 -6.07
CA THR A 87 -6.92 21.90 -6.40
C THR A 87 -5.59 21.18 -6.16
N THR A 88 -5.55 20.28 -5.18
CA THR A 88 -4.38 19.44 -4.86
C THR A 88 -4.72 17.98 -5.13
N THR A 89 -3.88 17.26 -5.87
CA THR A 89 -4.06 15.81 -6.10
C THR A 89 -2.99 15.04 -5.35
N VAL A 90 -3.40 14.35 -4.29
CA VAL A 90 -2.53 13.51 -3.48
C VAL A 90 -2.55 12.10 -4.05
N LYS A 91 -1.37 11.57 -4.38
CA LYS A 91 -1.20 10.16 -4.73
C LYS A 91 -0.25 9.49 -3.76
N ALA A 92 -0.49 8.23 -3.42
CA ALA A 92 0.32 7.49 -2.45
C ALA A 92 0.52 6.01 -2.82
N ILE A 93 1.66 5.46 -2.42
CA ILE A 93 1.98 4.03 -2.48
C ILE A 93 2.52 3.56 -1.13
N ALA A 94 2.29 2.28 -0.80
CA ALA A 94 2.88 1.60 0.34
C ALA A 94 3.93 0.57 -0.14
N VAL A 95 5.07 0.54 0.56
CA VAL A 95 6.20 -0.33 0.27
C VAL A 95 6.68 -0.98 1.56
N ALA A 96 6.87 -2.30 1.55
CA ALA A 96 7.49 -3.05 2.63
C ALA A 96 8.58 -3.99 2.10
N PRO A 97 9.66 -4.24 2.86
CA PRO A 97 10.70 -5.19 2.48
C PRO A 97 10.13 -6.59 2.24
N GLY A 98 10.42 -7.18 1.08
CA GLY A 98 9.96 -8.53 0.71
C GLY A 98 8.50 -8.61 0.25
N TRP A 99 7.82 -7.47 0.10
CA TRP A 99 6.46 -7.35 -0.43
C TRP A 99 6.50 -6.64 -1.78
N SER A 100 5.55 -6.95 -2.66
CA SER A 100 5.29 -6.11 -3.83
C SER A 100 4.63 -4.80 -3.39
N GLN A 101 4.94 -3.73 -4.13
CA GLN A 101 4.37 -2.41 -3.93
C GLN A 101 2.85 -2.45 -4.07
N SER A 102 2.16 -1.61 -3.30
CA SER A 102 0.72 -1.42 -3.42
C SER A 102 0.31 -0.87 -4.79
N ALA A 103 -0.99 -0.90 -5.07
CA ALA A 103 -1.55 -0.02 -6.10
C ALA A 103 -1.38 1.45 -5.69
N VAL A 104 -1.40 2.35 -6.68
CA VAL A 104 -1.35 3.79 -6.44
C VAL A 104 -2.73 4.26 -5.97
N ALA A 105 -2.79 4.77 -4.74
CA ALA A 105 -3.96 5.49 -4.24
C ALA A 105 -3.97 6.92 -4.82
N SER A 106 -5.14 7.47 -5.10
CA SER A 106 -5.29 8.85 -5.62
C SER A 106 -6.51 9.52 -5.00
N ALA A 107 -6.34 10.74 -4.49
CA ALA A 107 -7.41 11.60 -3.98
C ALA A 107 -7.16 13.05 -4.42
N THR A 108 -8.23 13.72 -4.89
CA THR A 108 -8.18 15.13 -5.29
C THR A 108 -8.98 15.96 -4.30
N TYR A 109 -8.39 17.06 -3.83
CA TYR A 109 -8.97 18.01 -2.90
C TYR A 109 -9.13 19.34 -3.61
N SER A 110 -10.34 19.86 -3.68
CA SER A 110 -10.64 21.16 -4.29
C SER A 110 -11.16 22.11 -3.22
N ILE A 111 -10.41 23.17 -2.96
CA ILE A 111 -10.78 24.21 -1.98
C ILE A 111 -10.87 25.55 -2.74
N PRO A 112 -12.06 26.15 -2.85
CA PRO A 112 -12.22 27.43 -3.53
C PRO A 112 -11.49 28.56 -2.78
N PHE A 113 -11.16 29.61 -3.52
CA PHE A 113 -10.59 30.85 -2.98
C PHE A 113 -11.66 31.71 -2.30
#